data_AF-A0A957SN38-F1
#
_entry.id   AF-A0A957SN38-F1
#
_cell.length_a   1.000
_cell.length_b   1.000
_cell.length_c   1.000
_cell.angle_alpha   90.00
_cell.angle_beta   90.00
_cell.angle_gamma   90.00
#
_symmetry.space_group_name_H-M   'P 1'
#
loop_
_entity.id
_entity.type
_entity.pdbx_description
1 polymer ?
#
loop_
_entity_poly.entity_id
_entity_poly.type
_entity_poly.pdbx_seq_one_letter_code
_entity_poly.pdbx_strand_id
1 'polypeptide(L)'
;MQSCPRFIVFILIGILLLAQPSYASSDVDAPQAHVKLTIKTLQQDTSPVHPRLLFTAADIAQLQRESVSTHQEIWSAIEQFATDDDALSVSAEAPVDGGLSTYRNFGNQLIPLAFACIISETQDVCAAAKQMLLTYANWSQWGNDGQRDLGLAHMMIGNALAYDWLFDRLNAEEQLTVRSALAGWAEEMYQASSGDKVDDWNNWWRKSYAQNHHWINNSALGMVGLALFKEEPRAEVWLDQAVTQLQKTQTVLNGVADGSWHEGVHYQDYGLSMTIPFWVSLRANTDIDLIPTEYMQNYVTWRLYNYLPDEWLPILEFGDVEADWESGFRSYSVLRFAAKEYANGTAEWLAQSMEKSIGHPASVWS
;
A
#
# COMPACT_ATOMS: atom_id res chain seq x y z
N MET A 1 -14.73 16.73 77.86
CA MET A 1 -14.29 15.87 76.73
C MET A 1 -14.13 16.81 75.54
N GLN A 2 -12.89 17.07 75.08
CA GLN A 2 -12.21 16.34 74.00
C GLN A 2 -12.98 16.48 72.66
N SER A 3 -12.41 16.97 71.55
CA SER A 3 -11.00 17.33 71.26
C SER A 3 -10.86 18.40 70.15
N CYS A 4 -9.64 18.91 69.98
CA CYS A 4 -9.25 20.04 69.12
C CYS A 4 -9.18 19.71 67.59
N PRO A 5 -9.01 20.73 66.71
CA PRO A 5 -9.26 20.67 65.26
C PRO A 5 -7.98 20.43 64.42
N ARG A 6 -8.02 20.59 63.08
CA ARG A 6 -6.95 21.27 62.30
C ARG A 6 -7.22 21.54 60.80
N PHE A 7 -6.76 22.74 60.41
CA PHE A 7 -6.20 23.22 59.13
C PHE A 7 -6.99 23.45 57.83
N ILE A 8 -6.83 24.69 57.38
CA ILE A 8 -7.04 25.31 56.06
C ILE A 8 -5.92 24.89 55.10
N VAL A 9 -6.30 24.42 53.90
CA VAL A 9 -5.47 24.19 52.69
C VAL A 9 -6.43 24.23 51.48
N PHE A 10 -6.22 24.94 50.36
CA PHE A 10 -5.38 26.11 50.03
C PHE A 10 -6.01 26.82 48.80
N ILE A 11 -5.72 28.10 48.56
CA ILE A 11 -5.97 28.82 47.27
C ILE A 11 -4.70 29.62 46.96
N LEU A 12 -4.36 29.76 45.66
CA LEU A 12 -3.16 30.39 45.06
C LEU A 12 -1.85 29.60 45.21
N ILE A 13 -1.32 29.17 44.06
CA ILE A 13 -0.01 29.55 43.46
C ILE A 13 -0.02 29.00 42.02
N GLY A 14 0.43 29.79 41.02
CA GLY A 14 0.39 29.35 39.63
C GLY A 14 0.58 30.43 38.54
N ILE A 15 0.72 31.71 38.89
CA ILE A 15 1.19 32.73 37.94
C ILE A 15 2.72 32.76 37.99
N LEU A 16 3.34 31.94 37.15
CA LEU A 16 4.75 32.04 36.77
C LEU A 16 4.92 31.38 35.40
N LEU A 17 5.76 31.98 34.54
CA LEU A 17 6.05 31.57 33.17
C LEU A 17 4.94 31.80 32.12
N LEU A 18 4.39 33.02 32.09
CA LEU A 18 4.03 33.64 30.79
C LEU A 18 5.31 34.10 30.07
N ALA A 19 6.06 33.12 29.60
CA ALA A 19 7.09 33.28 28.59
C ALA A 19 6.90 32.13 27.60
N GLN A 20 5.84 32.20 26.79
CA GLN A 20 5.75 31.31 25.65
C GLN A 20 7.00 31.57 24.78
N PRO A 21 7.77 30.53 24.40
CA PRO A 21 8.69 30.70 23.31
C PRO A 21 7.85 31.16 22.13
N SER A 22 8.22 32.27 21.51
CA SER A 22 7.69 32.64 20.22
C SER A 22 8.09 31.54 19.25
N TYR A 23 7.18 30.58 19.03
CA TYR A 23 7.22 29.77 17.83
C TYR A 23 7.08 30.74 16.67
N ALA A 24 8.22 31.20 16.16
CA ALA A 24 8.29 31.70 14.81
C ALA A 24 7.64 30.63 13.95
N SER A 25 6.66 31.04 13.14
CA SER A 25 6.12 30.19 12.09
C SER A 25 7.28 29.83 11.18
N SER A 26 7.88 28.67 11.40
CA SER A 26 8.76 28.06 10.41
C SER A 26 7.90 27.82 9.19
N ASP A 27 8.20 28.48 8.08
CA ASP A 27 7.54 28.25 6.81
C ASP A 27 7.67 26.76 6.44
N VAL A 28 6.62 25.99 6.71
CA VAL A 28 6.55 24.55 6.39
C VAL A 28 6.42 24.34 4.88
N ASP A 29 6.12 25.41 4.14
CA ASP A 29 6.07 25.47 2.68
C ASP A 29 7.35 26.08 2.06
N ALA A 30 8.48 26.11 2.78
CA ALA A 30 9.78 26.38 2.16
C ALA A 30 10.04 25.33 1.05
N PRO A 31 10.50 25.72 -0.15
CA PRO A 31 10.64 24.80 -1.27
C PRO A 31 11.65 23.70 -0.92
N GLN A 32 11.14 22.49 -0.69
CA GLN A 32 11.97 21.33 -0.40
C GLN A 32 12.81 21.03 -1.64
N ALA A 33 14.12 20.89 -1.46
CA ALA A 33 14.99 20.50 -2.55
C ALA A 33 14.61 19.07 -2.99
N HIS A 34 14.11 18.95 -4.22
CA HIS A 34 13.78 17.66 -4.86
C HIS A 34 14.86 16.62 -4.56
N VAL A 35 14.44 15.43 -4.12
CA VAL A 35 15.38 14.36 -3.80
C VAL A 35 15.94 13.90 -5.13
N LYS A 36 17.24 14.12 -5.36
CA LYS A 36 17.87 13.71 -6.61
C LYS A 36 17.95 12.18 -6.69
N LEU A 37 16.86 11.58 -7.18
CA LEU A 37 16.64 10.14 -7.29
C LEU A 37 17.83 9.49 -8.00
N THR A 38 18.54 8.65 -7.24
CA THR A 38 19.61 7.81 -7.74
C THR A 38 19.06 6.39 -7.79
N ILE A 39 18.80 5.91 -9.00
CA ILE A 39 18.17 4.61 -9.24
C ILE A 39 19.26 3.60 -9.59
N LYS A 40 19.60 2.72 -8.64
CA LYS A 40 20.65 1.70 -8.75
C LYS A 40 20.51 0.86 -10.01
N THR A 41 19.32 0.33 -10.23
CA THR A 41 19.08 -0.76 -11.19
C THR A 41 18.75 -0.23 -12.58
N LEU A 42 18.20 1.00 -12.66
CA LEU A 42 17.80 1.61 -13.93
C LEU A 42 18.84 2.59 -14.50
N GLN A 43 20.02 2.77 -13.88
CA GLN A 43 21.06 3.65 -14.43
C GLN A 43 21.90 3.02 -15.57
N GLN A 44 21.91 1.69 -15.74
CA GLN A 44 22.84 1.03 -16.67
C GLN A 44 22.23 0.67 -18.04
N ASP A 45 20.95 0.31 -18.11
CA ASP A 45 20.30 -0.07 -19.38
C ASP A 45 19.62 1.10 -20.11
N THR A 46 19.71 1.09 -21.44
CA THR A 46 19.02 2.04 -22.33
C THR A 46 17.57 1.66 -22.61
N SER A 47 17.16 0.45 -22.25
CA SER A 47 15.80 -0.08 -22.40
C SER A 47 15.16 -0.29 -21.03
N PRO A 48 13.82 -0.17 -20.91
CA PRO A 48 13.12 -0.60 -19.70
C PRO A 48 13.31 -2.12 -19.50
N VAL A 49 13.52 -2.52 -18.25
CA VAL A 49 13.64 -3.94 -17.84
C VAL A 49 12.48 -4.26 -16.92
N HIS A 50 11.81 -5.38 -17.18
CA HIS A 50 10.66 -5.88 -16.44
C HIS A 50 10.80 -7.40 -16.22
N PRO A 51 10.16 -7.98 -15.19
CA PRO A 51 9.59 -7.30 -14.02
C PRO A 51 10.64 -6.54 -13.20
N ARG A 52 10.20 -5.52 -12.46
CA ARG A 52 10.99 -4.72 -11.51
C ARG A 52 10.24 -4.34 -10.24
N LEU A 53 8.93 -4.60 -10.16
CA LEU A 53 8.11 -4.40 -8.97
C LEU A 53 7.95 -5.71 -8.21
N LEU A 54 8.27 -5.68 -6.91
CA LEU A 54 8.36 -6.82 -5.98
C LEU A 54 9.41 -7.91 -6.31
N PHE A 55 9.62 -8.23 -7.58
CA PHE A 55 10.60 -9.23 -8.05
C PHE A 55 11.12 -8.88 -9.45
N THR A 56 12.17 -9.59 -9.89
CA THR A 56 12.76 -9.48 -11.22
C THR A 56 12.53 -10.74 -12.05
N ALA A 57 12.82 -10.69 -13.36
CA ALA A 57 12.77 -11.86 -14.23
C ALA A 57 13.67 -13.03 -13.74
N ALA A 58 14.74 -12.75 -13.01
CA ALA A 58 15.64 -13.77 -12.46
C ALA A 58 15.01 -14.56 -11.28
N ASP A 59 14.05 -13.95 -10.57
CA ASP A 59 13.42 -14.52 -9.38
C ASP A 59 12.26 -15.47 -9.73
N ILE A 60 11.65 -15.33 -10.92
CA ILE A 60 10.48 -16.11 -11.36
C ILE A 60 10.71 -17.62 -11.19
N ALA A 61 11.86 -18.13 -11.64
CA ALA A 61 12.18 -19.56 -11.54
C ALA A 61 12.31 -20.05 -10.09
N GLN A 62 12.60 -19.16 -9.12
CA GLN A 62 12.57 -19.49 -7.69
C GLN A 62 11.14 -19.49 -7.17
N LEU A 63 10.34 -18.46 -7.49
CA LEU A 63 8.93 -18.36 -7.10
C LEU A 63 8.13 -19.58 -7.61
N GLN A 64 8.38 -20.04 -8.84
CA GLN A 64 7.79 -21.25 -9.43
C GLN A 64 8.19 -22.57 -8.71
N ARG A 65 9.36 -22.63 -8.05
CA ARG A 65 9.74 -23.79 -7.22
C ARG A 65 9.12 -23.71 -5.83
N GLU A 66 9.02 -22.51 -5.30
CA GLU A 66 8.47 -22.22 -3.98
C GLU A 66 6.94 -22.41 -3.94
N SER A 67 6.23 -22.05 -5.00
CA SER A 67 4.78 -22.24 -5.15
C SER A 67 4.33 -23.71 -5.12
N VAL A 68 5.19 -24.65 -5.52
CA VAL A 68 4.94 -26.11 -5.43
C VAL A 68 5.65 -26.76 -4.24
N SER A 69 6.19 -25.96 -3.30
CA SER A 69 6.85 -26.47 -2.10
C SER A 69 6.54 -25.63 -0.86
N THR A 70 7.43 -24.71 -0.46
CA THR A 70 7.33 -23.99 0.82
C THR A 70 6.18 -22.99 0.91
N HIS A 71 5.64 -22.55 -0.23
CA HIS A 71 4.52 -21.61 -0.33
C HIS A 71 3.29 -22.25 -0.98
N GLN A 72 3.16 -23.58 -0.94
CA GLN A 72 2.06 -24.30 -1.60
C GLN A 72 0.67 -23.84 -1.14
N GLU A 73 0.47 -23.57 0.15
CA GLU A 73 -0.84 -23.14 0.66
C GLU A 73 -1.25 -21.75 0.12
N ILE A 74 -0.31 -20.80 0.12
CA ILE A 74 -0.50 -19.45 -0.45
C ILE A 74 -0.77 -19.55 -1.97
N TRP A 75 0.03 -20.36 -2.68
CA TRP A 75 -0.16 -20.57 -4.11
C TRP A 75 -1.52 -21.20 -4.43
N SER A 76 -1.97 -22.19 -3.66
CA SER A 76 -3.26 -22.85 -3.89
C SER A 76 -4.45 -21.89 -3.76
N ALA A 77 -4.40 -20.90 -2.86
CA ALA A 77 -5.43 -19.86 -2.78
C ALA A 77 -5.43 -18.96 -4.03
N ILE A 78 -4.24 -18.52 -4.48
CA ILE A 78 -4.08 -17.69 -5.69
C ILE A 78 -4.51 -18.45 -6.95
N GLU A 79 -4.13 -19.72 -7.08
CA GLU A 79 -4.48 -20.60 -8.20
C GLU A 79 -5.99 -20.87 -8.24
N GLN A 80 -6.62 -21.10 -7.09
CA GLN A 80 -8.07 -21.25 -6.99
C GLN A 80 -8.80 -19.99 -7.47
N PHE A 81 -8.35 -18.81 -7.05
CA PHE A 81 -8.94 -17.54 -7.50
C PHE A 81 -8.72 -17.29 -9.00
N ALA A 82 -7.50 -17.52 -9.48
CA ALA A 82 -7.16 -17.32 -10.89
C ALA A 82 -7.80 -18.35 -11.84
N THR A 83 -8.51 -19.36 -11.30
CA THR A 83 -9.27 -20.36 -12.07
C THR A 83 -10.78 -20.31 -11.82
N ASP A 84 -11.27 -19.31 -11.06
CA ASP A 84 -12.69 -19.07 -10.83
C ASP A 84 -13.30 -18.26 -12.00
N ASP A 85 -14.37 -18.75 -12.61
CA ASP A 85 -15.06 -18.11 -13.74
C ASP A 85 -15.54 -16.67 -13.41
N ASP A 86 -15.94 -16.40 -12.16
CA ASP A 86 -16.37 -15.06 -11.74
C ASP A 86 -15.17 -14.11 -11.63
N ALA A 87 -13.99 -14.59 -11.22
CA ALA A 87 -12.76 -13.81 -11.15
C ALA A 87 -12.16 -13.53 -12.54
N LEU A 88 -12.44 -14.38 -13.54
CA LEU A 88 -12.06 -14.18 -14.93
C LEU A 88 -13.00 -13.21 -15.68
N SER A 89 -14.15 -12.87 -15.08
CA SER A 89 -15.14 -11.96 -15.65
C SER A 89 -14.72 -10.49 -15.54
N VAL A 90 -14.85 -9.73 -16.62
CA VAL A 90 -14.58 -8.28 -16.65
C VAL A 90 -15.63 -7.53 -17.48
N SER A 91 -16.17 -6.45 -16.92
CA SER A 91 -17.07 -5.55 -17.65
C SER A 91 -16.30 -4.76 -18.71
N ALA A 92 -16.83 -4.69 -19.93
CA ALA A 92 -16.21 -3.94 -21.03
C ALA A 92 -16.06 -2.44 -20.72
N GLU A 93 -17.01 -1.86 -19.97
CA GLU A 93 -16.96 -0.48 -19.49
C GLU A 93 -16.97 -0.44 -17.95
N ALA A 94 -16.37 0.60 -17.38
CA ALA A 94 -16.36 0.83 -15.94
C ALA A 94 -17.76 1.16 -15.41
N PRO A 95 -18.16 0.65 -14.23
CA PRO A 95 -19.48 0.93 -13.67
C PRO A 95 -19.63 2.40 -13.29
N VAL A 96 -20.55 3.10 -13.96
CA VAL A 96 -20.87 4.53 -13.78
C VAL A 96 -21.19 4.86 -12.32
N ASP A 97 -22.03 4.04 -11.68
CA ASP A 97 -22.43 4.20 -10.28
C ASP A 97 -21.55 3.38 -9.31
N GLY A 98 -20.31 3.07 -9.70
CA GLY A 98 -19.37 2.28 -8.91
C GLY A 98 -18.86 3.02 -7.67
N GLY A 99 -19.08 2.45 -6.48
CA GLY A 99 -18.59 3.01 -5.23
C GLY A 99 -17.10 2.70 -4.97
N LEU A 100 -16.56 3.23 -3.86
CA LEU A 100 -15.18 3.01 -3.44
C LEU A 100 -14.79 1.52 -3.44
N SER A 101 -15.58 0.66 -2.80
CA SER A 101 -15.31 -0.78 -2.71
C SER A 101 -15.32 -1.47 -4.08
N THR A 102 -16.09 -0.96 -5.05
CA THR A 102 -16.12 -1.49 -6.42
C THR A 102 -14.76 -1.31 -7.10
N TYR A 103 -14.20 -0.10 -7.07
CA TYR A 103 -12.88 0.18 -7.66
C TYR A 103 -11.73 -0.46 -6.87
N ARG A 104 -11.82 -0.51 -5.54
CA ARG A 104 -10.88 -1.29 -4.70
C ARG A 104 -10.80 -2.74 -5.14
N ASN A 105 -11.96 -3.38 -5.33
CA ASN A 105 -12.03 -4.81 -5.70
C ASN A 105 -11.44 -5.05 -7.11
N PHE A 106 -11.78 -4.23 -8.10
CA PHE A 106 -11.21 -4.34 -9.44
C PHE A 106 -9.68 -4.16 -9.48
N GLY A 107 -9.15 -3.18 -8.74
CA GLY A 107 -7.70 -3.03 -8.60
C GLY A 107 -7.04 -4.23 -7.91
N ASN A 108 -7.67 -4.75 -6.86
CA ASN A 108 -7.16 -5.90 -6.09
C ASN A 108 -7.17 -7.20 -6.90
N GLN A 109 -8.23 -7.52 -7.64
CA GLN A 109 -8.37 -8.83 -8.34
C GLN A 109 -7.41 -9.03 -9.50
N LEU A 110 -6.97 -7.95 -10.15
CA LEU A 110 -6.04 -8.04 -11.28
C LEU A 110 -4.65 -8.54 -10.85
N ILE A 111 -4.25 -8.28 -9.61
CA ILE A 111 -2.91 -8.63 -9.09
C ILE A 111 -2.71 -10.15 -8.94
N PRO A 112 -3.54 -10.93 -8.21
CA PRO A 112 -3.35 -12.39 -8.12
C PRO A 112 -3.53 -13.05 -9.49
N LEU A 113 -4.40 -12.52 -10.36
CA LEU A 113 -4.58 -13.03 -11.72
C LEU A 113 -3.33 -12.81 -12.59
N ALA A 114 -2.70 -11.63 -12.52
CA ALA A 114 -1.44 -11.35 -13.20
C ALA A 114 -0.28 -12.18 -12.63
N PHE A 115 -0.20 -12.34 -11.30
CA PHE A 115 0.80 -13.20 -10.65
C PHE A 115 0.65 -14.66 -11.06
N ALA A 116 -0.59 -15.17 -11.08
CA ALA A 116 -0.89 -16.54 -11.48
C ALA A 116 -0.50 -16.84 -12.93
N CYS A 117 -0.60 -15.85 -13.83
CA CYS A 117 -0.07 -15.97 -15.19
C CYS A 117 1.46 -16.12 -15.23
N ILE A 118 2.20 -15.44 -14.36
CA ILE A 118 3.67 -15.55 -14.31
C ILE A 118 4.13 -16.86 -13.66
N ILE A 119 3.45 -17.33 -12.63
CA ILE A 119 3.83 -18.55 -11.91
C ILE A 119 3.37 -19.84 -12.61
N SER A 120 2.12 -19.89 -13.08
CA SER A 120 1.59 -21.11 -13.73
C SER A 120 1.87 -21.19 -15.23
N GLU A 121 2.07 -20.04 -15.89
CA GLU A 121 2.11 -19.87 -17.35
C GLU A 121 0.88 -20.44 -18.11
N THR A 122 -0.22 -20.70 -17.39
CA THR A 122 -1.45 -21.26 -17.96
C THR A 122 -2.04 -20.32 -19.01
N GLN A 123 -2.27 -20.82 -20.23
CA GLN A 123 -2.68 -20.02 -21.38
C GLN A 123 -3.96 -19.22 -21.11
N ASP A 124 -4.98 -19.84 -20.53
CA ASP A 124 -6.28 -19.19 -20.31
C ASP A 124 -6.22 -18.14 -19.20
N VAL A 125 -5.54 -18.45 -18.08
CA VAL A 125 -5.25 -17.48 -16.99
C VAL A 125 -4.48 -16.28 -17.51
N CYS A 126 -3.46 -16.50 -18.33
CA CYS A 126 -2.69 -15.42 -18.96
C CYS A 126 -3.50 -14.60 -19.97
N ALA A 127 -4.37 -15.24 -20.74
CA ALA A 127 -5.28 -14.54 -21.66
C ALA A 127 -6.26 -13.64 -20.87
N ALA A 128 -6.82 -14.14 -19.78
CA ALA A 128 -7.71 -13.38 -18.90
C ALA A 128 -7.00 -12.23 -18.18
N ALA A 129 -5.82 -12.47 -17.59
CA ALA A 129 -5.02 -11.44 -16.93
C ALA A 129 -4.71 -10.27 -17.89
N LYS A 130 -4.29 -10.60 -19.11
CA LYS A 130 -4.03 -9.64 -20.18
C LYS A 130 -5.29 -8.91 -20.64
N GLN A 131 -6.40 -9.65 -20.84
CA GLN A 131 -7.68 -9.08 -21.25
C GLN A 131 -8.21 -8.09 -20.20
N MET A 132 -8.13 -8.45 -18.91
CA MET A 132 -8.57 -7.59 -17.80
C MET A 132 -7.72 -6.31 -17.72
N LEU A 133 -6.39 -6.43 -17.78
CA LEU A 133 -5.47 -5.28 -17.81
C LEU A 133 -5.79 -4.33 -18.98
N LEU A 134 -6.00 -4.87 -20.18
CA LEU A 134 -6.34 -4.07 -21.37
C LEU A 134 -7.75 -3.47 -21.29
N THR A 135 -8.72 -4.18 -20.71
CA THR A 135 -10.06 -3.65 -20.49
C THR A 135 -10.03 -2.48 -19.50
N TYR A 136 -9.33 -2.62 -18.36
CA TYR A 136 -9.16 -1.51 -17.40
C TYR A 136 -8.39 -0.34 -17.99
N ALA A 137 -7.36 -0.57 -18.82
CA ALA A 137 -6.65 0.51 -19.51
C ALA A 137 -7.54 1.30 -20.49
N ASN A 138 -8.65 0.73 -20.97
CA ASN A 138 -9.62 1.42 -21.82
C ASN A 138 -10.81 2.02 -21.03
N TRP A 139 -10.89 1.81 -19.72
CA TRP A 139 -11.95 2.39 -18.90
C TRP A 139 -11.77 3.91 -18.73
N SER A 140 -12.88 4.64 -18.85
CA SER A 140 -12.96 6.09 -18.70
C SER A 140 -12.86 6.60 -17.25
N GLN A 141 -12.88 5.71 -16.27
CA GLN A 141 -12.88 6.02 -14.84
C GLN A 141 -12.28 4.87 -14.02
N TRP A 142 -11.41 5.20 -13.06
CA TRP A 142 -10.75 4.26 -12.13
C TRP A 142 -11.08 4.54 -10.66
N GLY A 143 -12.02 5.45 -10.37
CA GLY A 143 -12.44 5.80 -9.01
C GLY A 143 -13.87 6.33 -8.99
N ASN A 144 -14.50 6.28 -7.82
CA ASN A 144 -15.88 6.74 -7.63
C ASN A 144 -15.97 8.28 -7.74
N ASP A 145 -17.01 8.78 -8.40
CA ASP A 145 -17.36 10.21 -8.49
C ASP A 145 -16.23 11.16 -8.96
N GLY A 146 -15.24 10.65 -9.71
CA GLY A 146 -14.06 11.43 -10.10
C GLY A 146 -13.07 11.73 -8.95
N GLN A 147 -13.23 11.07 -7.80
CA GLN A 147 -12.35 11.26 -6.65
C GLN A 147 -10.94 10.71 -6.92
N ARG A 148 -9.95 11.50 -6.52
CA ARG A 148 -8.52 11.18 -6.61
C ARG A 148 -8.05 10.68 -5.25
N ASP A 149 -8.62 9.54 -4.86
CA ASP A 149 -8.46 8.91 -3.55
C ASP A 149 -8.45 7.38 -3.69
N LEU A 150 -8.66 6.64 -2.60
CA LEU A 150 -8.41 5.20 -2.47
C LEU A 150 -8.93 4.31 -3.62
N GLY A 151 -10.10 4.57 -4.20
CA GLY A 151 -10.58 3.78 -5.35
C GLY A 151 -9.61 3.82 -6.54
N LEU A 152 -9.15 5.04 -6.87
CA LEU A 152 -8.13 5.28 -7.89
C LEU A 152 -6.78 4.67 -7.51
N ALA A 153 -6.36 4.78 -6.25
CA ALA A 153 -5.09 4.23 -5.79
C ALA A 153 -5.01 2.70 -5.93
N HIS A 154 -6.09 1.98 -5.61
CA HIS A 154 -6.16 0.54 -5.81
C HIS A 154 -6.06 0.14 -7.28
N MET A 155 -6.82 0.81 -8.15
CA MET A 155 -6.74 0.60 -9.60
C MET A 155 -5.32 0.88 -10.13
N MET A 156 -4.69 1.98 -9.70
CA MET A 156 -3.31 2.31 -10.06
C MET A 156 -2.30 1.25 -9.62
N ILE A 157 -2.36 0.78 -8.37
CA ILE A 157 -1.44 -0.26 -7.86
C ILE A 157 -1.62 -1.57 -8.62
N GLY A 158 -2.87 -2.00 -8.85
CA GLY A 158 -3.16 -3.25 -9.55
C GLY A 158 -2.73 -3.23 -11.01
N ASN A 159 -3.03 -2.15 -11.73
CA ASN A 159 -2.62 -2.00 -13.12
C ASN A 159 -1.09 -1.79 -13.24
N ALA A 160 -0.43 -1.14 -12.28
CA ALA A 160 1.04 -0.98 -12.30
C ALA A 160 1.77 -2.32 -12.11
N LEU A 161 1.35 -3.13 -11.13
CA LEU A 161 1.90 -4.48 -10.90
C LEU A 161 1.64 -5.39 -12.11
N ALA A 162 0.40 -5.43 -12.61
CA ALA A 162 0.07 -6.26 -13.76
C ALA A 162 0.76 -5.81 -15.06
N TYR A 163 0.95 -4.51 -15.28
CA TYR A 163 1.74 -3.99 -16.41
C TYR A 163 3.21 -4.42 -16.31
N ASP A 164 3.82 -4.26 -15.14
CA ASP A 164 5.21 -4.64 -14.89
C ASP A 164 5.44 -6.15 -15.07
N TRP A 165 4.51 -6.97 -14.58
CA TRP A 165 4.63 -8.42 -14.62
C TRP A 165 4.31 -9.00 -16.00
N LEU A 166 3.28 -8.49 -16.68
CA LEU A 166 2.83 -8.98 -17.98
C LEU A 166 3.52 -8.30 -19.17
N PHE A 167 4.52 -7.42 -18.94
CA PHE A 167 5.14 -6.57 -19.96
C PHE A 167 5.53 -7.31 -21.25
N ASP A 168 6.22 -8.45 -21.14
CA ASP A 168 6.68 -9.29 -22.27
C ASP A 168 5.55 -10.09 -22.95
N ARG A 169 4.35 -10.12 -22.36
CA ARG A 169 3.13 -10.73 -22.92
C ARG A 169 2.27 -9.70 -23.66
N LEU A 170 2.60 -8.42 -23.57
CA LEU A 170 1.98 -7.32 -24.30
C LEU A 170 2.79 -6.99 -25.56
N ASN A 171 2.10 -6.76 -26.69
CA ASN A 171 2.69 -6.20 -27.89
C ASN A 171 2.86 -4.66 -27.74
N ALA A 172 3.56 -4.01 -28.67
CA ALA A 172 3.87 -2.57 -28.56
C ALA A 172 2.64 -1.64 -28.49
N GLU A 173 1.51 -2.00 -29.11
CA GLU A 173 0.25 -1.23 -29.05
C GLU A 173 -0.48 -1.43 -27.71
N GLU A 174 -0.47 -2.67 -27.21
CA GLU A 174 -1.00 -3.04 -25.90
C GLU A 174 -0.19 -2.38 -24.77
N GLN A 175 1.16 -2.40 -24.86
CA GLN A 175 2.05 -1.69 -23.94
C GLN A 175 1.78 -0.19 -23.95
N LEU A 176 1.60 0.42 -25.13
CA LEU A 176 1.27 1.84 -25.26
C LEU A 176 -0.09 2.18 -24.63
N THR A 177 -1.09 1.31 -24.83
CA THR A 177 -2.44 1.48 -24.26
C THR A 177 -2.38 1.52 -22.73
N VAL A 178 -1.80 0.50 -22.11
CA VAL A 178 -1.71 0.41 -20.64
C VAL A 178 -0.85 1.54 -20.05
N ARG A 179 0.31 1.83 -20.67
CA ARG A 179 1.17 2.95 -20.24
C ARG A 179 0.45 4.29 -20.29
N SER A 180 -0.32 4.54 -21.36
CA SER A 180 -1.04 5.82 -21.53
C SER A 180 -2.13 5.99 -20.47
N ALA A 181 -2.85 4.92 -20.13
CA ALA A 181 -3.85 4.93 -19.06
C ALA A 181 -3.21 5.20 -17.70
N LEU A 182 -2.18 4.41 -17.33
CA LEU A 182 -1.41 4.60 -16.09
C LEU A 182 -0.84 6.02 -15.98
N ALA A 183 -0.30 6.56 -17.08
CA ALA A 183 0.28 7.90 -17.14
C ALA A 183 -0.76 9.05 -17.09
N GLY A 184 -2.02 8.78 -17.42
CA GLY A 184 -3.15 9.69 -17.21
C GLY A 184 -3.54 9.72 -15.73
N TRP A 185 -3.82 8.55 -15.15
CA TRP A 185 -4.25 8.42 -13.76
C TRP A 185 -3.17 8.85 -12.74
N ALA A 186 -1.89 8.60 -13.02
CA ALA A 186 -0.79 9.11 -12.20
C ALA A 186 -0.65 10.64 -12.24
N GLU A 187 -0.95 11.28 -13.36
CA GLU A 187 -0.98 12.75 -13.45
C GLU A 187 -2.11 13.33 -12.59
N GLU A 188 -3.29 12.70 -12.60
CA GLU A 188 -4.40 13.09 -11.74
C GLU A 188 -4.05 12.95 -10.26
N MET A 189 -3.50 11.80 -9.85
CA MET A 189 -3.07 11.55 -8.48
C MET A 189 -1.92 12.48 -8.04
N TYR A 190 -0.99 12.79 -8.95
CA TYR A 190 0.08 13.77 -8.72
C TYR A 190 -0.49 15.15 -8.41
N GLN A 191 -1.42 15.65 -9.25
CA GLN A 191 -2.09 16.93 -9.02
C GLN A 191 -2.85 16.97 -7.69
N ALA A 192 -3.50 15.86 -7.31
CA ALA A 192 -4.17 15.73 -6.01
C ALA A 192 -3.18 15.77 -4.83
N SER A 193 -2.02 15.13 -4.97
CA SER A 193 -0.97 15.06 -3.94
C SER A 193 -0.19 16.37 -3.79
N SER A 194 0.20 17.01 -4.89
CA SER A 194 1.08 18.19 -4.89
C SER A 194 0.34 19.52 -4.86
N GLY A 195 -0.92 19.54 -5.29
CA GLY A 195 -1.72 20.75 -5.46
C GLY A 195 -2.43 21.26 -4.19
N ASP A 196 -3.28 22.26 -4.39
CA ASP A 196 -4.20 22.76 -3.37
C ASP A 196 -5.35 21.79 -3.09
N LYS A 197 -6.13 22.07 -2.03
CA LYS A 197 -7.33 21.28 -1.74
C LYS A 197 -8.41 21.62 -2.78
N VAL A 198 -8.89 20.62 -3.49
CA VAL A 198 -10.01 20.71 -4.43
C VAL A 198 -11.07 19.74 -3.93
N ASP A 199 -12.25 20.27 -3.59
CA ASP A 199 -13.33 19.48 -3.00
C ASP A 199 -13.83 18.39 -3.95
N ASP A 200 -13.97 18.72 -5.25
CA ASP A 200 -14.38 17.78 -6.30
C ASP A 200 -13.39 16.59 -6.47
N TRP A 201 -12.11 16.77 -6.15
CA TRP A 201 -11.10 15.71 -6.21
C TRP A 201 -11.06 14.86 -4.93
N ASN A 202 -11.73 15.30 -3.87
CA ASN A 202 -11.66 14.74 -2.52
C ASN A 202 -10.21 14.60 -1.97
N ASN A 203 -9.28 15.48 -2.36
CA ASN A 203 -7.85 15.36 -1.99
C ASN A 203 -7.52 15.91 -0.58
N TRP A 204 -8.42 15.75 0.39
CA TRP A 204 -8.22 16.18 1.78
C TRP A 204 -6.97 15.53 2.42
N TRP A 205 -6.63 14.31 1.98
CA TRP A 205 -5.52 13.50 2.47
C TRP A 205 -4.13 14.08 2.17
N ARG A 206 -3.99 15.01 1.23
CA ARG A 206 -2.70 15.52 0.70
C ARG A 206 -1.72 16.07 1.75
N LYS A 207 -2.21 16.62 2.87
CA LYS A 207 -1.40 17.08 4.02
C LYS A 207 -1.69 16.32 5.32
N SER A 208 -2.42 15.20 5.25
CA SER A 208 -2.80 14.35 6.39
C SER A 208 -1.77 13.23 6.59
N TYR A 209 -0.52 13.58 6.93
CA TYR A 209 0.63 12.66 6.92
C TYR A 209 0.48 11.38 7.78
N ALA A 210 -0.44 11.40 8.75
CA ALA A 210 -0.76 10.30 9.64
C ALA A 210 -2.10 9.62 9.28
N GLN A 211 -2.57 9.67 8.04
CA GLN A 211 -3.81 9.00 7.62
C GLN A 211 -3.51 7.97 6.55
N ASN A 212 -4.13 6.79 6.65
CA ASN A 212 -4.00 5.71 5.67
C ASN A 212 -4.18 6.20 4.21
N HIS A 213 -5.16 7.08 3.95
CA HIS A 213 -5.37 7.72 2.65
C HIS A 213 -4.10 8.41 2.11
N HIS A 214 -3.36 9.13 2.96
CA HIS A 214 -2.12 9.79 2.54
C HIS A 214 -1.05 8.78 2.10
N TRP A 215 -0.96 7.65 2.79
CA TRP A 215 0.05 6.63 2.53
C TRP A 215 -0.25 5.87 1.26
N ILE A 216 -1.50 5.45 1.09
CA ILE A 216 -1.97 4.61 0.00
C ILE A 216 -1.94 5.38 -1.32
N ASN A 217 -2.47 6.61 -1.36
CA ASN A 217 -2.51 7.43 -2.57
C ASN A 217 -1.10 7.80 -3.07
N ASN A 218 -0.17 8.14 -2.17
CA ASN A 218 1.22 8.41 -2.55
C ASN A 218 1.99 7.13 -2.92
N SER A 219 1.70 5.99 -2.29
CA SER A 219 2.29 4.70 -2.68
C SER A 219 1.83 4.29 -4.08
N ALA A 220 0.55 4.49 -4.42
CA ALA A 220 0.03 4.25 -5.76
C ALA A 220 0.72 5.12 -6.81
N LEU A 221 0.89 6.42 -6.53
CA LEU A 221 1.64 7.34 -7.39
C LEU A 221 3.09 6.85 -7.60
N GLY A 222 3.75 6.42 -6.52
CA GLY A 222 5.11 5.89 -6.56
C GLY A 222 5.24 4.56 -7.32
N MET A 223 4.26 3.66 -7.20
CA MET A 223 4.21 2.40 -7.95
C MET A 223 4.12 2.64 -9.45
N VAL A 224 3.25 3.55 -9.90
CA VAL A 224 3.20 3.93 -11.33
C VAL A 224 4.49 4.64 -11.77
N GLY A 225 5.05 5.51 -10.92
CA GLY A 225 6.34 6.16 -11.17
C GLY A 225 7.51 5.19 -11.37
N LEU A 226 7.56 4.09 -10.59
CA LEU A 226 8.55 3.02 -10.77
C LEU A 226 8.27 2.16 -12.01
N ALA A 227 7.02 1.76 -12.24
CA ALA A 227 6.62 0.95 -13.40
C ALA A 227 6.97 1.66 -14.72
N LEU A 228 6.64 2.96 -14.83
CA LEU A 228 6.83 3.75 -16.05
C LEU A 228 8.17 4.49 -16.10
N PHE A 229 9.09 4.25 -15.17
CA PHE A 229 10.40 4.91 -15.16
C PHE A 229 11.16 4.62 -16.46
N LYS A 230 11.68 5.67 -17.12
CA LYS A 230 12.22 5.71 -18.50
C LYS A 230 11.24 5.54 -19.66
N GLU A 231 9.96 5.30 -19.41
CA GLU A 231 8.96 5.12 -20.48
C GLU A 231 7.98 6.28 -20.61
N GLU A 232 7.74 6.99 -19.50
CA GLU A 232 6.97 8.22 -19.44
C GLU A 232 7.87 9.33 -18.86
N PRO A 233 8.14 10.43 -19.59
CA PRO A 233 8.98 11.53 -19.10
C PRO A 233 8.57 12.13 -17.75
N ARG A 234 7.29 12.05 -17.37
CA ARG A 234 6.77 12.54 -16.08
C ARG A 234 6.98 11.58 -14.91
N ALA A 235 7.34 10.31 -15.16
CA ALA A 235 7.44 9.27 -14.13
C ALA A 235 8.44 9.63 -13.01
N GLU A 236 9.54 10.32 -13.32
CA GLU A 236 10.51 10.78 -12.31
C GLU A 236 9.90 11.79 -11.32
N VAL A 237 9.01 12.67 -11.80
CA VAL A 237 8.35 13.70 -10.98
C VAL A 237 7.32 13.08 -10.04
N TRP A 238 6.55 12.10 -10.54
CA TRP A 238 5.60 11.33 -9.73
C TRP A 238 6.31 10.53 -8.64
N LEU A 239 7.46 9.92 -8.97
CA LEU A 239 8.28 9.19 -8.02
C LEU A 239 8.90 10.10 -6.94
N ASP A 240 9.42 11.27 -7.32
CA ASP A 240 9.97 12.26 -6.36
C ASP A 240 8.88 12.79 -5.42
N GLN A 241 7.68 13.08 -5.92
CA GLN A 241 6.54 13.48 -5.09
C GLN A 241 6.14 12.35 -4.11
N ALA A 242 5.99 11.12 -4.59
CA ALA A 242 5.64 9.97 -3.76
C ALA A 242 6.67 9.75 -2.64
N VAL A 243 7.96 9.76 -2.97
CA VAL A 243 9.06 9.67 -2.00
C VAL A 243 9.02 10.83 -1.00
N THR A 244 8.86 12.07 -1.47
CA THR A 244 8.84 13.27 -0.62
C THR A 244 7.68 13.26 0.38
N GLN A 245 6.49 12.78 -0.02
CA GLN A 245 5.38 12.63 0.93
C GLN A 245 5.60 11.44 1.89
N LEU A 246 6.07 10.29 1.39
CA LEU A 246 6.26 9.10 2.23
C LEU A 246 7.47 9.19 3.17
N GLN A 247 8.43 10.09 2.94
CA GLN A 247 9.42 10.49 3.94
C GLN A 247 8.78 11.17 5.17
N LYS A 248 7.68 11.92 4.98
CA LYS A 248 6.91 12.50 6.08
C LYS A 248 6.15 11.41 6.84
N THR A 249 5.56 10.45 6.13
CA THR A 249 5.01 9.22 6.73
C THR A 249 6.06 8.46 7.54
N GLN A 250 7.25 8.18 6.98
CA GLN A 250 8.33 7.51 7.69
C GLN A 250 8.75 8.29 8.96
N THR A 251 8.81 9.63 8.88
CA THR A 251 9.09 10.49 10.04
C THR A 251 8.02 10.38 11.13
N VAL A 252 6.74 10.33 10.75
CA VAL A 252 5.63 10.09 11.69
C VAL A 252 5.73 8.70 12.32
N LEU A 253 5.94 7.65 11.51
CA LEU A 253 5.99 6.26 11.97
C LEU A 253 7.18 6.00 12.90
N ASN A 254 8.36 6.56 12.60
CA ASN A 254 9.52 6.51 13.50
C ASN A 254 9.28 7.27 14.83
N GLY A 255 8.31 8.18 14.88
CA GLY A 255 7.86 8.82 16.12
C GLY A 255 6.95 7.93 16.99
N VAL A 256 6.40 6.85 16.44
CA VAL A 256 5.50 5.90 17.12
C VAL A 256 6.25 4.59 17.37
N ALA A 257 7.37 4.70 18.11
CA ALA A 257 8.31 3.60 18.30
C ALA A 257 7.70 2.33 18.92
N ASP A 258 6.55 2.39 19.58
CA ASP A 258 5.85 1.22 20.15
C ASP A 258 5.08 0.37 19.11
N GLY A 259 5.05 0.80 17.84
CA GLY A 259 4.38 0.08 16.75
C GLY A 259 2.85 0.13 16.82
N SER A 260 2.27 0.96 17.69
CA SER A 260 0.82 1.20 17.76
C SER A 260 0.33 2.09 16.61
N TRP A 261 -0.99 2.20 16.45
CA TRP A 261 -1.56 3.15 15.49
C TRP A 261 -2.89 3.72 15.93
N HIS A 262 -3.08 5.03 15.75
CA HIS A 262 -4.22 5.77 16.27
C HIS A 262 -5.53 5.59 15.47
N GLU A 263 -5.45 5.17 14.21
CA GLU A 263 -6.64 4.80 13.41
C GLU A 263 -7.17 3.39 13.77
N GLY A 264 -6.52 2.69 14.71
CA GLY A 264 -6.89 1.33 15.10
C GLY A 264 -6.18 0.24 14.30
N VAL A 265 -6.43 -1.00 14.70
CA VAL A 265 -5.70 -2.17 14.18
C VAL A 265 -5.96 -2.46 12.69
N HIS A 266 -7.19 -2.27 12.20
CA HIS A 266 -7.57 -2.54 10.81
C HIS A 266 -7.00 -1.50 9.85
N TYR A 267 -7.13 -0.21 10.17
CA TYR A 267 -6.58 0.87 9.35
C TYR A 267 -5.04 0.88 9.33
N GLN A 268 -4.38 0.41 10.38
CA GLN A 268 -2.93 0.16 10.37
C GLN A 268 -2.55 -0.92 9.34
N ASP A 269 -3.27 -2.05 9.34
CA ASP A 269 -2.98 -3.15 8.41
C ASP A 269 -3.29 -2.77 6.98
N TYR A 270 -4.38 -2.05 6.73
CA TYR A 270 -4.73 -1.54 5.42
C TYR A 270 -3.68 -0.54 4.90
N GLY A 271 -3.31 0.45 5.72
CA GLY A 271 -2.27 1.42 5.40
C GLY A 271 -0.92 0.77 5.10
N LEU A 272 -0.51 -0.23 5.90
CA LEU A 272 0.75 -0.93 5.70
C LEU A 272 0.74 -1.89 4.51
N SER A 273 -0.29 -2.73 4.37
CA SER A 273 -0.43 -3.69 3.27
C SER A 273 -0.28 -2.99 1.92
N MET A 274 -1.02 -1.90 1.74
CA MET A 274 -1.01 -1.10 0.50
C MET A 274 0.28 -0.29 0.26
N THR A 275 1.10 -0.05 1.30
CA THR A 275 2.28 0.84 1.25
C THR A 275 3.60 0.07 1.15
N ILE A 276 3.72 -1.07 1.83
CA ILE A 276 4.91 -1.93 1.81
C ILE A 276 5.36 -2.31 0.38
N PRO A 277 4.47 -2.66 -0.59
CA PRO A 277 4.84 -2.95 -1.96
C PRO A 277 5.65 -1.84 -2.64
N PHE A 278 5.28 -0.57 -2.39
CA PHE A 278 6.02 0.57 -2.89
C PHE A 278 7.38 0.68 -2.19
N TRP A 279 7.43 0.59 -0.87
CA TRP A 279 8.69 0.68 -0.13
C TRP A 279 9.72 -0.39 -0.55
N VAL A 280 9.30 -1.66 -0.68
CA VAL A 280 10.22 -2.73 -1.08
C VAL A 280 10.64 -2.59 -2.55
N SER A 281 9.74 -2.17 -3.44
CA SER A 281 10.07 -1.93 -4.85
C SER A 281 11.00 -0.72 -5.02
N LEU A 282 10.77 0.36 -4.27
CA LEU A 282 11.64 1.54 -4.23
C LEU A 282 13.04 1.15 -3.74
N ARG A 283 13.14 0.38 -2.66
CA ARG A 283 14.41 -0.10 -2.11
C ARG A 283 15.16 -1.04 -3.06
N ALA A 284 14.45 -1.91 -3.78
CA ALA A 284 15.03 -2.82 -4.77
C ALA A 284 15.56 -2.09 -6.02
N ASN A 285 14.95 -0.95 -6.38
CA ASN A 285 15.33 -0.18 -7.56
C ASN A 285 16.29 0.99 -7.28
N THR A 286 16.31 1.54 -6.06
CA THR A 286 16.97 2.83 -5.75
C THR A 286 17.94 2.80 -4.55
N ASP A 287 18.50 3.96 -4.20
CA ASP A 287 19.22 4.19 -2.94
C ASP A 287 18.34 4.61 -1.76
N ILE A 288 17.01 4.60 -1.93
CA ILE A 288 16.07 5.10 -0.92
C ILE A 288 15.39 3.92 -0.22
N ASP A 289 15.53 3.87 1.11
CA ASP A 289 14.76 2.99 1.99
C ASP A 289 13.81 3.83 2.85
N LEU A 290 12.50 3.61 2.68
CA LEU A 290 11.44 4.30 3.42
C LEU A 290 10.80 3.41 4.50
N ILE A 291 11.28 2.18 4.70
CA ILE A 291 10.73 1.24 5.68
C ILE A 291 11.08 1.74 7.10
N PRO A 292 10.11 1.98 7.99
CA PRO A 292 10.38 2.46 9.35
C PRO A 292 10.71 1.26 10.25
N THR A 293 11.98 0.87 10.31
CA THR A 293 12.45 -0.38 10.94
C THR A 293 11.93 -0.59 12.37
N GLU A 294 12.07 0.39 13.27
CA GLU A 294 11.68 0.26 14.68
C GLU A 294 10.16 0.08 14.83
N TYR A 295 9.37 0.89 14.12
CA TYR A 295 7.92 0.78 14.05
C TYR A 295 7.48 -0.61 13.54
N MET A 296 8.08 -1.09 12.44
CA MET A 296 7.74 -2.38 11.84
C MET A 296 8.17 -3.59 12.68
N GLN A 297 9.23 -3.46 13.49
CA GLN A 297 9.61 -4.49 14.47
C GLN A 297 8.60 -4.56 15.61
N ASN A 298 8.20 -3.41 16.17
CA ASN A 298 7.27 -3.34 17.30
C ASN A 298 5.80 -3.54 16.88
N TYR A 299 5.45 -3.34 15.61
CA TYR A 299 4.17 -3.75 15.02
C TYR A 299 3.83 -5.22 15.36
N VAL A 300 4.81 -6.12 15.31
CA VAL A 300 4.61 -7.55 15.64
C VAL A 300 4.17 -7.74 17.10
N THR A 301 4.78 -7.00 18.02
CA THR A 301 4.40 -7.00 19.43
C THR A 301 3.02 -6.37 19.61
N TRP A 302 2.76 -5.25 18.95
CA TRP A 302 1.44 -4.61 18.95
C TRP A 302 0.34 -5.56 18.46
N ARG A 303 0.57 -6.33 17.38
CA ARG A 303 -0.34 -7.40 16.93
C ARG A 303 -0.56 -8.47 18.00
N LEU A 304 0.51 -9.02 18.57
CA LEU A 304 0.44 -10.09 19.58
C LEU A 304 -0.43 -9.72 20.79
N TYR A 305 -0.42 -8.46 21.21
CA TYR A 305 -1.19 -8.00 22.39
C TYR A 305 -2.60 -7.48 22.08
N ASN A 306 -2.98 -7.34 20.80
CA ASN A 306 -4.28 -6.78 20.41
C ASN A 306 -5.23 -7.79 19.74
N TYR A 307 -4.87 -9.06 19.64
CA TYR A 307 -5.73 -10.10 19.06
C TYR A 307 -5.99 -11.24 20.03
N LEU A 308 -7.24 -11.71 20.08
CA LEU A 308 -7.58 -12.94 20.79
C LEU A 308 -6.96 -14.15 20.08
N PRO A 309 -6.28 -15.06 20.80
CA PRO A 309 -5.82 -16.33 20.25
C PRO A 309 -6.98 -17.12 19.64
N ASP A 310 -6.66 -17.91 18.61
CA ASP A 310 -7.56 -18.80 17.87
C ASP A 310 -8.73 -18.16 17.11
N GLU A 311 -9.32 -17.06 17.58
CA GLU A 311 -10.46 -16.36 16.93
C GLU A 311 -10.03 -15.15 16.08
N TRP A 312 -8.85 -14.56 16.33
CA TRP A 312 -8.34 -13.39 15.61
C TRP A 312 -9.28 -12.19 15.57
N LEU A 313 -10.07 -12.03 16.64
CA LEU A 313 -10.84 -10.83 16.93
C LEU A 313 -9.95 -9.80 17.66
N PRO A 314 -10.11 -8.50 17.36
CA PRO A 314 -9.38 -7.45 18.07
C PRO A 314 -9.83 -7.34 19.54
N ILE A 315 -8.87 -7.25 20.46
CA ILE A 315 -9.11 -7.05 21.90
C ILE A 315 -9.46 -5.59 22.20
N LEU A 316 -8.84 -4.65 21.47
CA LEU A 316 -9.07 -3.21 21.60
C LEU A 316 -9.70 -2.69 20.29
N GLU A 317 -11.03 -2.68 20.26
CA GLU A 317 -11.83 -1.99 19.24
C GLU A 317 -11.79 -0.48 19.46
N PHE A 318 -10.71 0.16 19.00
CA PHE A 318 -10.58 1.62 18.92
C PHE A 318 -10.20 2.04 17.50
N GLY A 319 -10.59 3.26 17.12
CA GLY A 319 -10.71 3.63 15.72
C GLY A 319 -11.99 3.09 15.11
N ASP A 320 -12.18 3.25 13.81
CA ASP A 320 -13.31 2.68 13.09
C ASP A 320 -13.02 1.20 12.77
N VAL A 321 -13.83 0.30 13.32
CA VAL A 321 -13.68 -1.16 13.17
C VAL A 321 -14.73 -1.66 12.17
N GLU A 322 -14.30 -1.86 10.93
CA GLU A 322 -15.13 -2.43 9.87
C GLU A 322 -15.07 -3.97 9.92
N ALA A 323 -16.16 -4.61 10.37
CA ALA A 323 -16.25 -6.07 10.57
C ALA A 323 -16.27 -6.89 9.27
N ASP A 324 -16.46 -6.25 8.12
CA ASP A 324 -16.35 -6.86 6.78
C ASP A 324 -14.91 -6.81 6.21
N TRP A 325 -14.02 -5.98 6.79
CA TRP A 325 -12.60 -5.95 6.42
C TRP A 325 -11.81 -7.15 6.95
N GLU A 326 -12.47 -7.98 7.76
CA GLU A 326 -12.12 -9.33 8.19
C GLU A 326 -11.86 -10.36 7.05
N SER A 327 -11.59 -9.91 5.82
CA SER A 327 -11.20 -10.77 4.70
C SER A 327 -10.23 -10.09 3.72
N GLY A 328 -10.33 -8.77 3.54
CA GLY A 328 -9.59 -8.05 2.50
C GLY A 328 -8.19 -7.55 2.90
N PHE A 329 -8.01 -7.08 4.14
CA PHE A 329 -6.82 -6.30 4.56
C PHE A 329 -6.28 -6.73 5.94
N ARG A 330 -6.32 -8.03 6.25
CA ARG A 330 -5.77 -8.56 7.49
C ARG A 330 -4.24 -8.48 7.52
N SER A 331 -3.65 -8.52 8.71
CA SER A 331 -2.20 -8.40 8.95
C SER A 331 -1.28 -9.46 8.31
N TYR A 332 -1.78 -10.38 7.48
CA TYR A 332 -1.05 -11.49 6.89
C TYR A 332 0.24 -11.06 6.17
N SER A 333 0.11 -10.36 5.04
CA SER A 333 1.24 -9.87 4.24
C SER A 333 2.21 -9.01 5.07
N VAL A 334 1.71 -8.21 6.02
CA VAL A 334 2.51 -7.38 6.93
C VAL A 334 3.33 -8.22 7.93
N LEU A 335 2.72 -9.26 8.51
CA LEU A 335 3.39 -10.22 9.41
C LEU A 335 4.39 -11.09 8.65
N ARG A 336 4.02 -11.60 7.47
CA ARG A 336 4.91 -12.35 6.55
C ARG A 336 6.11 -11.51 6.12
N PHE A 337 5.89 -10.23 5.80
CA PHE A 337 6.95 -9.26 5.55
C PHE A 337 7.86 -9.09 6.78
N ALA A 338 7.31 -8.81 7.97
CA ALA A 338 8.10 -8.62 9.19
C ALA A 338 8.86 -9.89 9.63
N ALA A 339 8.29 -11.08 9.39
CA ALA A 339 8.92 -12.36 9.62
C ALA A 339 10.19 -12.53 8.77
N LYS A 340 10.08 -12.24 7.47
CA LYS A 340 11.20 -12.33 6.51
C LYS A 340 12.24 -11.24 6.73
N GLU A 341 11.80 -9.99 6.86
CA GLU A 341 12.66 -8.80 6.95
C GLU A 341 13.50 -8.78 8.25
N TYR A 342 12.92 -9.22 9.37
CA TYR A 342 13.57 -9.15 10.69
C TYR A 342 13.92 -10.52 11.30
N ALA A 343 13.79 -11.60 10.52
CA ALA A 343 13.91 -12.99 11.00
C ALA A 343 13.02 -13.28 12.24
N ASN A 344 11.82 -12.69 12.27
CA ASN A 344 10.96 -12.67 13.44
C ASN A 344 10.04 -13.90 13.48
N GLY A 345 10.43 -14.93 14.25
CA GLY A 345 9.65 -16.15 14.43
C GLY A 345 8.28 -15.95 15.11
N THR A 346 8.07 -14.86 15.85
CA THR A 346 6.74 -14.52 16.40
C THR A 346 5.82 -13.98 15.31
N ALA A 347 6.34 -13.17 14.38
CA ALA A 347 5.56 -12.71 13.22
C ALA A 347 5.16 -13.87 12.30
N GLU A 348 6.08 -14.81 12.06
CA GLU A 348 5.83 -16.04 11.30
C GLU A 348 4.76 -16.91 11.98
N TRP A 349 4.88 -17.14 13.29
CA TRP A 349 3.90 -17.90 14.07
C TRP A 349 2.53 -17.21 14.08
N LEU A 350 2.47 -15.88 14.21
CA LEU A 350 1.24 -15.11 14.13
C LEU A 350 0.55 -15.28 12.76
N ALA A 351 1.29 -15.15 11.64
CA ALA A 351 0.73 -15.36 10.31
C ALA A 351 0.15 -16.78 10.15
N GLN A 352 0.95 -17.81 10.46
CA GLN A 352 0.50 -19.22 10.41
C GLN A 352 -0.71 -19.50 11.32
N SER A 353 -0.75 -18.90 12.53
CA SER A 353 -1.87 -19.06 13.46
C SER A 353 -3.14 -18.33 13.00
N MET A 354 -3.03 -17.28 12.19
CA MET A 354 -4.17 -16.65 11.52
C MET A 354 -4.64 -17.54 10.36
N GLU A 355 -3.74 -17.99 9.48
CA GLU A 355 -4.05 -18.83 8.31
C GLU A 355 -4.81 -20.09 8.70
N LYS A 356 -4.40 -20.73 9.81
CA LYS A 356 -5.05 -21.90 10.38
C LYS A 356 -6.46 -21.65 10.92
N SER A 357 -6.74 -20.43 11.40
CA SER A 357 -8.02 -20.07 12.03
C SER A 357 -9.09 -19.76 10.99
N ILE A 358 -8.75 -18.92 10.01
CA ILE A 358 -9.71 -18.31 9.07
C ILE A 358 -9.49 -18.69 7.60
N GLY A 359 -8.42 -19.44 7.29
CA GLY A 359 -8.00 -19.80 5.94
C GLY A 359 -7.13 -18.76 5.25
N HIS A 360 -6.56 -19.13 4.10
CA HIS A 360 -5.81 -18.26 3.19
C HIS A 360 -6.79 -17.56 2.23
N PRO A 361 -7.09 -16.26 2.36
CA PRO A 361 -7.85 -15.54 1.36
C PRO A 361 -6.98 -15.31 0.12
N ALA A 362 -7.54 -15.42 -1.08
CA ALA A 362 -6.81 -15.21 -2.33
C ALA A 362 -6.56 -13.72 -2.68
N SER A 363 -6.78 -12.81 -1.72
CA SER A 363 -6.51 -11.39 -1.91
C SER A 363 -5.00 -11.12 -1.85
N VAL A 364 -4.57 -10.02 -2.47
CA VAL A 364 -3.16 -9.57 -2.56
C VAL A 364 -2.45 -9.44 -1.21
N TRP A 365 -3.23 -9.30 -0.14
CA TRP A 365 -2.76 -8.92 1.18
C TRP A 365 -2.69 -10.12 2.14
N SER A 366 -2.92 -11.35 1.64
CA SER A 366 -2.54 -12.61 2.30
C SER A 366 -1.03 -12.89 2.26
#